data_AF-Q2T176-F1
#
_entry.id   AF-Q2T176-F1
#
_cell.length_a   1.000
_cell.length_b   1.000
_cell.length_c   1.000
_cell.angle_alpha   90.00
_cell.angle_beta   90.00
_cell.angle_gamma   90.00
#
_symmetry.space_group_name_H-M   'P 1'
#
loop_
_entity.id
_entity.type
_entity.pdbx_description
1 polymer ?
#
loop_
_entity_poly.entity_id
_entity_poly.type
_entity_poly.pdbx_seq_one_letter_code
_entity_poly.pdbx_strand_id
1 'polypeptide(L)'
;MADNNAVPTQQSLLEFQEIYLRAIALAWENEEFKRKLLADPHDALERYLDYRCPWILNLKIVEAPANEPAYGWNAEKQRWYLPVNSLSVGIPAQPANLAEEAIALAAYNDAGPAYLFTCC
;
A
#
# COMPACT_ATOMS: atom_id res chain seq x y z
N MET A 1 -0.37 -15.01 -2.27
CA MET A 1 -0.33 -14.85 -0.79
C MET A 1 1.02 -14.26 -0.43
N ALA A 2 1.14 -13.12 0.23
CA ALA A 2 2.46 -12.67 0.70
C ALA A 2 2.99 -13.66 1.75
N ASP A 3 4.26 -14.03 1.66
CA ASP A 3 4.81 -15.21 2.36
C ASP A 3 5.24 -14.94 3.81
N ASN A 4 5.19 -13.68 4.32
CA ASN A 4 5.74 -13.36 5.64
C ASN A 4 5.19 -12.06 6.26
N ASN A 5 4.89 -12.06 7.55
CA ASN A 5 4.64 -10.86 8.37
C ASN A 5 5.94 -10.13 8.74
N ALA A 6 6.87 -10.04 7.78
CA ALA A 6 8.14 -9.39 8.02
C ALA A 6 7.91 -7.90 8.24
N VAL A 7 8.36 -7.39 9.39
CA VAL A 7 8.44 -5.96 9.65
C VAL A 7 9.21 -5.31 8.51
N PRO A 8 8.67 -4.25 7.86
CA PRO A 8 9.36 -3.58 6.77
C PRO A 8 10.75 -3.15 7.19
N THR A 9 11.74 -3.57 6.41
CA THR A 9 13.08 -2.99 6.49
C THR A 9 13.11 -1.72 5.65
N GLN A 10 14.04 -0.82 5.97
CA GLN A 10 14.30 0.36 5.13
C GLN A 10 14.54 -0.03 3.66
N GLN A 11 15.27 -1.13 3.43
CA GLN A 11 15.55 -1.61 2.08
C GLN A 11 14.27 -2.00 1.34
N SER A 12 13.39 -2.79 1.96
CA SER A 12 12.11 -3.18 1.34
C SER A 12 11.19 -1.98 1.05
N LEU A 13 11.24 -0.93 1.89
CA LEU A 13 10.49 0.31 1.64
C LEU A 13 11.04 1.08 0.42
N LEU A 14 12.36 1.12 0.25
CA LEU A 14 13.00 1.76 -0.90
C LEU A 14 12.71 0.99 -2.20
N GLU A 15 12.74 -0.34 -2.15
CA GLU A 15 12.37 -1.20 -3.28
C GLU A 15 10.92 -0.95 -3.71
N PHE A 16 9.99 -0.89 -2.76
CA PHE A 16 8.60 -0.56 -3.06
C PHE A 16 8.46 0.83 -3.70
N GLN A 17 9.21 1.83 -3.21
CA GLN A 17 9.21 3.17 -3.81
C GLN A 17 9.69 3.16 -5.27
N GLU A 18 10.76 2.43 -5.58
CA GLU A 18 11.27 2.29 -6.94
C GLU A 18 10.24 1.64 -7.86
N ILE A 19 9.66 0.52 -7.42
CA ILE A 19 8.65 -0.21 -8.17
C ILE A 19 7.42 0.65 -8.42
N TYR A 20 6.99 1.44 -7.44
CA TYR A 20 5.85 2.34 -7.61
C TYR A 20 6.10 3.40 -8.70
N LEU A 21 7.29 3.99 -8.74
CA LEU A 21 7.66 4.93 -9.81
C LEU A 21 7.70 4.26 -11.19
N ARG A 22 8.25 3.04 -11.27
CA ARG A 22 8.27 2.25 -12.52
C ARG A 22 6.87 1.87 -12.98
N ALA A 23 5.97 1.52 -12.05
CA ALA A 23 4.57 1.24 -12.33
C ALA A 23 3.85 2.47 -12.87
N ILE A 24 4.08 3.66 -12.31
CA ILE A 24 3.51 4.91 -12.84
C ILE A 24 3.95 5.14 -14.29
N ALA A 25 5.26 5.04 -14.56
CA ALA A 25 5.80 5.23 -15.91
C ALA A 25 5.21 4.22 -16.91
N LEU A 26 5.17 2.94 -16.54
CA LEU A 26 4.60 1.89 -17.39
C LEU A 26 3.10 2.07 -17.62
N ALA A 27 2.36 2.57 -16.63
CA ALA A 27 0.94 2.86 -16.76
C ALA A 27 0.64 4.01 -17.72
N TRP A 28 1.59 4.93 -17.96
CA TRP A 28 1.45 5.99 -18.97
C TRP A 28 1.65 5.47 -20.40
N GLU A 29 2.47 4.44 -20.58
CA GLU A 29 2.80 3.89 -21.89
C GLU A 29 1.90 2.70 -22.30
N ASN A 30 1.39 1.95 -21.31
CA ASN A 30 0.64 0.72 -21.52
C ASN A 30 -0.72 0.74 -20.81
N GLU A 31 -1.77 1.00 -21.58
CA GLU A 31 -3.16 1.03 -21.11
C GLU A 31 -3.66 -0.34 -20.61
N GLU A 32 -3.17 -1.46 -21.16
CA GLU A 32 -3.54 -2.80 -20.67
C GLU A 32 -2.98 -3.03 -19.27
N PHE A 33 -1.71 -2.69 -19.06
CA PHE A 33 -1.08 -2.74 -17.74
C PHE A 33 -1.81 -1.83 -16.76
N LYS A 34 -2.11 -0.58 -17.15
CA LYS A 34 -2.85 0.37 -16.31
C LYS A 34 -4.19 -0.20 -15.85
N ARG A 35 -4.96 -0.80 -16.76
CA ARG A 35 -6.23 -1.46 -16.42
C ARG A 35 -6.06 -2.62 -15.44
N LYS A 36 -5.03 -3.45 -15.62
CA LYS A 36 -4.74 -4.55 -14.70
C LYS A 36 -4.29 -4.04 -13.33
N LEU A 37 -3.43 -3.01 -13.31
CA LEU A 37 -2.95 -2.38 -12.09
C LEU A 37 -4.09 -1.79 -11.25
N LEU A 38 -5.11 -1.20 -11.88
CA LEU A 38 -6.29 -0.68 -11.19
C LEU A 38 -7.23 -1.78 -10.68
N ALA A 39 -7.22 -2.96 -11.30
CA ALA A 39 -8.09 -4.09 -10.96
C ALA A 39 -7.48 -4.99 -9.87
N ASP A 40 -6.23 -5.38 -10.04
CA ASP A 40 -5.45 -6.18 -9.10
C ASP A 40 -3.98 -5.69 -9.10
N PRO A 41 -3.64 -4.77 -8.18
CA PRO A 41 -2.29 -4.25 -8.07
C PRO A 41 -1.24 -5.32 -7.80
N HIS A 42 -1.57 -6.34 -7.01
CA HIS A 42 -0.59 -7.37 -6.63
C HIS A 42 -0.22 -8.24 -7.83
N ASP A 43 -1.21 -8.74 -8.58
CA ASP A 43 -0.97 -9.53 -9.79
C ASP A 43 -0.25 -8.72 -10.88
N ALA A 44 -0.62 -7.44 -11.05
CA ALA A 44 -0.01 -6.57 -12.04
C ALA A 44 1.48 -6.29 -11.72
N LEU A 45 1.81 -5.98 -10.46
CA LEU A 45 3.20 -5.74 -10.06
C LEU A 45 4.05 -7.00 -10.18
N GLU A 46 3.51 -8.17 -9.81
CA GLU A 46 4.22 -9.44 -9.91
C GLU A 46 4.51 -9.81 -11.37
N ARG A 47 3.51 -9.76 -12.25
CA ARG A 47 3.67 -10.20 -13.64
C ARG A 47 4.49 -9.24 -14.51
N TYR A 48 4.36 -7.94 -14.31
CA TYR A 48 4.96 -6.94 -15.20
C TYR A 48 6.27 -6.38 -14.67
N LEU A 49 6.46 -6.34 -13.35
CA LEU A 49 7.65 -5.76 -12.72
C LEU A 49 8.45 -6.77 -11.91
N ASP A 50 8.05 -8.06 -11.91
CA ASP A 50 8.67 -9.14 -11.12
C ASP A 50 8.77 -8.77 -9.63
N TYR A 51 7.80 -8.00 -9.15
CA TYR A 51 7.76 -7.52 -7.77
C TYR A 51 6.58 -8.11 -7.02
N ARG A 52 6.88 -8.87 -5.98
CA ARG A 52 5.90 -9.39 -5.04
C ARG A 52 5.99 -8.60 -3.75
N CYS A 53 4.92 -7.88 -3.41
CA CYS A 53 4.85 -7.12 -2.17
C CYS A 53 5.06 -8.06 -0.97
N PRO A 54 6.11 -7.85 -0.13
CA PRO A 54 6.42 -8.76 0.96
C PRO A 54 5.46 -8.62 2.14
N TRP A 55 4.65 -7.56 2.14
CA TRP A 55 3.76 -7.20 3.23
C TRP A 55 2.34 -7.68 2.98
N ILE A 56 1.67 -8.12 4.04
CA ILE A 56 0.23 -8.40 4.01
C ILE A 56 -0.52 -7.06 4.05
N LEU A 57 -0.54 -6.37 2.91
CA LEU A 57 -1.20 -5.09 2.71
C LEU A 57 -2.27 -5.24 1.63
N ASN A 58 -3.48 -4.73 1.90
CA ASN A 58 -4.46 -4.53 0.85
C ASN A 58 -4.09 -3.27 0.04
N LEU A 59 -3.25 -3.44 -0.98
CA LEU A 59 -2.87 -2.35 -1.87
C LEU A 59 -4.05 -2.03 -2.80
N LYS A 60 -4.55 -0.80 -2.72
CA LYS A 60 -5.59 -0.30 -3.62
C LYS A 60 -5.05 0.89 -4.39
N ILE A 61 -4.97 0.75 -5.71
CA ILE A 61 -4.59 1.82 -6.63
C ILE A 61 -5.86 2.35 -7.28
N VAL A 62 -6.04 3.66 -7.25
CA VAL A 62 -7.17 4.35 -7.87
C VAL A 62 -6.66 5.44 -8.79
N GLU A 63 -7.40 5.70 -9.87
CA GLU A 63 -7.13 6.89 -10.66
C GLU A 63 -7.44 8.14 -9.83
N ALA A 64 -6.62 9.17 -10.02
CA ALA A 64 -6.87 10.44 -9.40
C ALA A 64 -8.21 11.00 -9.92
N PRO A 65 -9.10 11.46 -9.04
CA PRO A 65 -10.42 11.90 -9.47
C PRO A 65 -10.28 13.17 -10.34
N ALA A 66 -11.13 13.28 -11.35
CA ALA A 66 -11.12 14.37 -12.33
C ALA A 66 -11.65 15.72 -11.78
N ASN A 67 -11.58 15.93 -10.46
CA ASN A 67 -12.09 17.12 -9.80
C ASN A 67 -11.16 18.31 -10.03
N GLU A 68 -11.69 19.53 -9.99
CA GLU A 68 -10.86 20.75 -9.99
C GLU A 68 -10.35 21.06 -8.56
N PRO A 69 -9.06 21.39 -8.38
CA PRO A 69 -8.01 21.41 -9.40
C PRO A 69 -7.61 19.99 -9.82
N ALA A 70 -7.41 19.79 -11.13
CA ALA A 70 -7.05 18.48 -11.67
C ALA A 70 -5.72 18.01 -11.07
N TYR A 71 -5.71 16.79 -10.53
CA TYR A 71 -4.48 16.13 -10.08
C TYR A 71 -3.56 15.87 -11.28
N GLY A 72 -2.28 16.18 -11.14
CA GLY A 72 -1.30 16.06 -12.22
C GLY A 72 -0.10 17.00 -12.08
N TRP A 73 0.70 17.08 -13.14
CA TRP A 73 1.84 17.99 -13.22
C TRP A 73 1.38 19.43 -13.49
N ASN A 74 1.73 20.36 -12.61
CA ASN A 74 1.51 21.78 -12.84
C ASN A 74 2.78 22.39 -13.45
N ALA A 75 2.75 22.65 -14.76
CA ALA A 75 3.88 23.18 -15.52
C ALA A 75 4.28 24.61 -15.11
N GLU A 76 3.33 25.46 -14.72
CA GLU A 76 3.62 26.84 -14.30
C GLU A 76 4.39 26.89 -12.97
N LYS A 77 4.00 26.02 -12.04
CA LYS A 77 4.58 25.94 -10.69
C LYS A 77 5.70 24.90 -10.58
N GLN A 78 6.01 24.19 -11.67
CA GLN A 78 7.01 23.12 -11.73
C GLN A 78 6.86 22.10 -10.58
N ARG A 79 5.63 21.66 -10.30
CA ARG A 79 5.35 20.76 -9.19
C ARG A 79 4.19 19.81 -9.48
N TRP A 80 4.23 18.65 -8.84
CA TRP A 80 3.11 17.71 -8.81
C TRP A 80 2.00 18.17 -7.87
N TYR A 81 0.75 18.03 -8.31
CA TYR A 81 -0.44 18.10 -7.46
C TYR A 81 -1.07 16.72 -7.41
N LEU A 82 -0.95 16.03 -6.28
CA LEU A 82 -1.36 14.63 -6.11
C LEU A 82 -2.39 14.51 -4.97
N PRO A 83 -3.28 13.52 -5.02
CA PRO A 83 -4.16 13.22 -3.90
C PRO A 83 -3.35 12.74 -2.69
N VAL A 84 -3.92 12.92 -1.51
CA VAL A 84 -3.33 12.39 -0.27
C VAL A 84 -3.48 10.87 -0.26
N ASN A 85 -2.39 10.16 0.02
CA ASN A 85 -2.43 8.70 0.22
C ASN A 85 -3.24 8.39 1.48
N SER A 86 -4.14 7.40 1.38
CA SER A 86 -4.93 6.94 2.52
C SER A 86 -4.45 5.58 3.00
N LEU A 87 -4.45 5.40 4.32
CA LEU A 87 -4.20 4.14 4.98
C LEU A 87 -5.37 3.89 5.93
N SER A 88 -5.95 2.69 5.85
CA SER A 88 -7.00 2.25 6.76
C SER A 88 -6.42 1.22 7.72
N VAL A 89 -6.58 1.46 9.02
CA VAL A 89 -6.14 0.57 10.10
C VAL A 89 -7.37 0.12 10.87
N GLY A 90 -7.47 -1.18 11.14
CA GLY A 90 -8.52 -1.73 12.00
C GLY A 90 -8.13 -1.58 13.47
N ILE A 91 -8.96 -0.92 14.27
CA ILE A 91 -8.80 -0.89 15.72
C ILE A 91 -9.58 -2.08 16.30
N PRO A 92 -8.94 -3.00 17.06
CA PRO A 92 -9.63 -4.14 17.63
C PRO A 92 -10.63 -3.70 18.72
N ALA A 93 -11.66 -4.51 18.93
CA ALA A 93 -12.55 -4.31 20.07
C ALA A 93 -11.82 -4.62 21.39
N GLN A 94 -12.16 -3.88 22.46
CA GLN A 94 -11.63 -4.18 23.79
C GLN A 94 -12.10 -5.57 24.24
N PRO A 95 -11.22 -6.40 24.84
CA PRO A 95 -11.64 -7.68 25.40
C PRO A 95 -12.65 -7.48 26.53
N ALA A 96 -13.62 -8.40 26.65
CA ALA A 96 -14.67 -8.33 27.68
C ALA A 96 -14.11 -8.52 29.11
N ASN A 97 -13.01 -9.26 29.24
CA ASN A 97 -12.32 -9.48 30.50
C ASN A 97 -11.12 -8.51 30.62
N LEU A 98 -11.21 -7.55 31.54
CA LEU A 98 -10.14 -6.56 31.75
C LEU A 98 -8.81 -7.18 32.23
N ALA A 99 -8.85 -8.36 32.88
CA ALA A 99 -7.63 -9.05 33.28
C ALA A 99 -6.81 -9.57 32.08
N GLU A 100 -7.44 -9.72 30.91
CA GLU A 100 -6.81 -10.19 29.67
C GLU A 100 -6.33 -9.04 28.79
N GLU A 101 -6.58 -7.78 29.16
CA GLU A 101 -6.24 -6.61 28.33
C GLU A 101 -4.75 -6.57 27.95
N ALA A 102 -3.87 -6.77 28.93
CA ALA A 102 -2.42 -6.79 28.68
C ALA A 102 -1.99 -7.96 27.77
N ILE A 103 -2.65 -9.12 27.89
CA ILE A 103 -2.37 -10.30 27.07
C ILE A 103 -2.85 -10.06 25.64
N ALA A 104 -4.06 -9.51 25.48
CA ALA A 104 -4.63 -9.18 24.18
C ALA A 104 -3.79 -8.14 23.44
N LEU A 105 -3.28 -7.11 24.14
CA LEU A 105 -2.37 -6.12 23.55
C LEU A 105 -1.01 -6.73 23.17
N ALA A 106 -0.44 -7.60 24.01
CA ALA A 106 0.81 -8.29 23.68
C ALA A 106 0.64 -9.19 22.45
N ALA A 107 -0.47 -9.93 22.35
CA ALA A 107 -0.80 -10.76 21.20
C ALA A 107 -1.06 -9.92 19.94
N TYR A 108 -1.71 -8.75 20.06
CA TYR A 108 -1.90 -7.82 18.95
C TYR A 108 -0.57 -7.30 18.39
N ASN A 109 0.39 -7.00 19.29
CA ASN A 109 1.74 -6.61 18.89
C ASN A 109 2.49 -7.74 18.19
N ASP A 110 2.34 -8.98 18.67
CA ASP A 110 2.98 -10.17 18.08
C ASP A 110 2.36 -10.57 16.73
N ALA A 111 1.04 -10.45 16.59
CA ALA A 111 0.32 -10.88 15.38
C ALA A 111 0.60 -10.01 14.14
N GLY A 112 1.27 -8.86 14.29
CA GLY A 112 1.63 -7.97 13.18
C GLY A 112 0.81 -6.67 13.05
N PRO A 113 -0.50 -6.58 13.36
CA PRO A 113 -1.29 -5.35 13.16
C PRO A 113 -0.80 -4.08 13.86
N ALA A 114 0.15 -4.18 14.80
CA ALA A 114 0.83 -3.04 15.41
C ALA A 114 1.82 -2.34 14.45
N TYR A 115 2.31 -3.02 13.41
CA TYR A 115 3.13 -2.42 12.37
C TYR A 115 2.25 -2.13 11.15
N LEU A 116 2.24 -0.87 10.70
CA LEU A 116 1.38 -0.33 9.62
C LEU A 116 1.47 -1.05 8.26
N PHE A 117 2.31 -2.09 8.17
CA PHE A 117 2.61 -2.87 6.96
C PHE A 117 2.67 -4.38 7.24
N THR A 118 2.16 -4.86 8.37
CA THR A 118 2.01 -6.30 8.60
C THR A 118 0.58 -6.53 9.08
N CYS A 119 -0.24 -7.17 8.25
CA CYS A 119 -1.50 -7.76 8.72
C CYS A 119 -1.36 -9.28 8.80
N CYS A 120 -2.28 -9.89 9.54
CA CYS A 120 -2.32 -11.31 9.91
C CYS A 120 -2.40 -12.27 8.71
#